data_AF-A0AAV1M836-F1
#
_entry.id   AF-A0AAV1M836-F1
#
_cell.length_a   1.000
_cell.length_b   1.000
_cell.length_c   1.000
_cell.angle_alpha   90.00
_cell.angle_beta   90.00
_cell.angle_gamma   90.00
#
_symmetry.space_group_name_H-M   'P 1'
#
loop_
_entity.id
_entity.type
_entity.pdbx_description
1 polymer ?
#
loop_
_entity_poly.entity_id
_entity_poly.type
_entity_poly.pdbx_seq_one_letter_code
_entity_poly.pdbx_strand_id
1 'polypeptide(L)'
;MEVSICSLNFIPSRGRHTGEDIATIFHECLLEYDIIDKIQGITVDNATANTKFMHELDKQLPHFDSDNQHFRCFAHILNLGVQNLLKTLALHSETDNKGQEQQYEDNEDETEEDEEYAPNIADSRTAITKLRGISSKIKKSEILKRKFQSACEAAGVPSNLNPILDCPTRWNSTHDMIGFGLKVRTGINILCTSVTELNDFQITDSEWQILEKYISF
;
A
#
# COMPACT_ATOMS: atom_id res chain seq x y z
N MET A 1 -11.42 -27.45 -20.31
CA MET A 1 -12.34 -26.33 -20.04
C MET A 1 -11.51 -25.08 -20.19
N GLU A 2 -11.82 -24.24 -21.18
CA GLU A 2 -11.03 -23.05 -21.50
C GLU A 2 -11.66 -21.85 -20.78
N VAL A 3 -10.87 -21.11 -20.01
CA VAL A 3 -11.34 -19.93 -19.29
C VAL A 3 -11.14 -18.72 -20.19
N SER A 4 -12.21 -17.96 -20.41
CA SER A 4 -12.17 -16.70 -21.17
C SER A 4 -12.45 -15.53 -20.24
N ILE A 5 -11.70 -14.43 -20.41
CA ILE A 5 -11.85 -13.20 -19.65
C ILE A 5 -12.43 -12.14 -20.59
N CYS A 6 -13.53 -11.51 -20.18
CA CYS A 6 -14.20 -10.47 -20.97
C CYS A 6 -14.58 -9.30 -20.07
N SER A 7 -14.30 -8.07 -20.52
CA SER A 7 -14.83 -6.87 -19.90
C SER A 7 -16.23 -6.61 -20.44
N LEU A 8 -17.23 -6.58 -19.57
CA LEU A 8 -18.62 -6.31 -19.97
C LEU A 8 -18.87 -4.81 -20.17
N ASN A 9 -18.58 -3.98 -19.16
CA ASN A 9 -18.93 -2.56 -19.22
C ASN A 9 -18.02 -1.70 -18.33
N PHE A 10 -17.96 -0.39 -18.63
CA PHE A 10 -17.31 0.64 -17.81
C PHE A 10 -18.33 1.76 -17.56
N ILE A 11 -19.04 1.66 -16.44
CA ILE A 11 -20.16 2.56 -16.13
C ILE A 11 -19.68 3.67 -15.20
N PRO A 12 -19.70 4.95 -15.62
CA PRO A 12 -19.37 6.06 -14.74
C PRO A 12 -20.50 6.29 -13.73
N SER A 13 -20.29 5.92 -12.47
CA SER A 13 -21.28 6.17 -11.41
C SER A 13 -21.29 7.65 -11.01
N ARG A 14 -22.45 8.32 -11.16
CA ARG A 14 -22.68 9.70 -10.71
C ARG A 14 -23.42 9.67 -9.38
N GLY A 15 -22.72 9.67 -8.24
CA GLY A 15 -23.38 9.52 -6.95
C GLY A 15 -22.43 9.37 -5.76
N ARG A 16 -22.96 8.89 -4.63
CA ARG A 16 -22.20 8.71 -3.37
C ARG A 16 -21.41 7.40 -3.31
N HIS A 17 -21.41 6.62 -4.40
CA HIS A 17 -20.75 5.31 -4.49
C HIS A 17 -21.14 4.39 -3.33
N THR A 18 -22.43 4.39 -2.96
CA THR A 18 -22.94 3.52 -1.90
C THR A 18 -23.09 2.09 -2.42
N GLY A 19 -23.18 1.12 -1.51
CA GLY A 19 -23.46 -0.27 -1.88
C GLY A 19 -24.76 -0.42 -2.67
N GLU A 20 -25.81 0.35 -2.31
CA GLU A 20 -27.08 0.38 -3.04
C GLU A 20 -26.93 0.90 -4.48
N ASP A 21 -26.20 2.01 -4.66
CA ASP A 21 -25.98 2.61 -5.97
C ASP A 21 -25.24 1.60 -6.87
N ILE A 22 -24.21 0.93 -6.33
CA ILE A 22 -23.44 -0.08 -7.05
C ILE A 22 -24.30 -1.29 -7.39
N ALA A 23 -25.14 -1.77 -6.47
CA ALA A 23 -26.03 -2.92 -6.70
C ALA A 23 -27.02 -2.65 -7.83
N THR A 24 -27.63 -1.46 -7.84
CA THR A 24 -28.57 -1.03 -8.87
C THR A 24 -27.91 -1.02 -10.25
N ILE A 25 -26.75 -0.35 -10.36
CA ILE A 25 -26.00 -0.27 -11.63
C ILE A 25 -25.55 -1.66 -12.10
N PHE A 26 -25.08 -2.50 -11.18
CA PHE A 26 -24.62 -3.84 -11.52
C PHE A 26 -25.77 -4.71 -12.01
N HIS A 27 -26.92 -4.67 -11.33
CA HIS A 27 -28.12 -5.41 -11.72
C HIS A 27 -28.65 -4.98 -13.10
N GLU A 28 -28.69 -3.67 -13.40
CA GLU A 28 -29.06 -3.16 -14.73
C GLU A 28 -28.13 -3.70 -15.83
N CYS A 29 -26.82 -3.75 -15.56
CA CYS A 29 -25.84 -4.36 -16.46
C CYS A 29 -26.14 -5.85 -16.69
N LEU A 30 -26.41 -6.62 -15.63
CA LEU A 30 -26.71 -8.05 -15.77
C LEU A 30 -27.96 -8.32 -16.63
N LEU A 31 -28.98 -7.47 -16.52
CA LEU A 31 -30.18 -7.51 -17.36
C LEU A 31 -29.87 -7.17 -18.81
N GLU A 32 -29.08 -6.13 -19.06
CA GLU A 32 -28.67 -5.71 -20.41
C GLU A 32 -27.95 -6.83 -21.17
N TYR A 33 -27.10 -7.58 -20.48
CA TYR A 33 -26.31 -8.68 -21.07
C TYR A 33 -27.00 -10.05 -20.99
N ASP A 34 -28.19 -10.17 -20.40
CA ASP A 34 -28.93 -11.44 -20.23
C ASP A 34 -28.11 -12.53 -19.50
N ILE A 35 -27.50 -12.15 -18.38
CA ILE A 35 -26.64 -13.01 -17.55
C ILE A 35 -27.03 -13.01 -16.06
N ILE A 36 -28.22 -12.51 -15.73
CA ILE A 36 -28.69 -12.34 -14.36
C ILE A 36 -28.70 -13.65 -13.55
N ASP A 37 -28.95 -14.78 -14.21
CA ASP A 37 -29.04 -16.13 -13.65
C ASP A 37 -27.72 -16.93 -13.77
N LYS A 38 -26.66 -16.31 -14.29
CA LYS A 38 -25.37 -16.96 -14.59
C LYS A 38 -24.26 -16.57 -13.63
N ILE A 39 -24.59 -15.84 -12.57
CA ILE A 39 -23.62 -15.36 -11.58
C ILE A 39 -23.31 -16.43 -10.55
N GLN A 40 -22.08 -16.93 -10.57
CA GLN A 40 -21.61 -17.92 -9.60
C GLN A 40 -20.81 -17.33 -8.43
N GLY A 41 -20.28 -16.13 -8.58
CA GLY A 41 -19.43 -15.52 -7.59
C GLY A 41 -18.99 -14.14 -8.02
N ILE A 42 -18.81 -13.25 -7.04
CA ILE A 42 -18.36 -11.88 -7.29
C ILE A 42 -17.14 -11.62 -6.42
N THR A 43 -16.07 -11.14 -7.07
CA THR A 43 -14.84 -10.71 -6.38
C THR A 43 -14.75 -9.19 -6.39
N VAL A 44 -14.67 -8.58 -5.19
CA VAL A 44 -14.58 -7.13 -5.00
C VAL A 44 -13.55 -6.79 -3.93
N ASP A 45 -13.04 -5.55 -3.90
CA ASP A 45 -12.09 -5.15 -2.86
C ASP A 45 -12.72 -5.11 -1.45
N ASN A 46 -11.90 -5.05 -0.41
CA ASN A 46 -12.35 -5.19 0.97
C ASN A 46 -12.96 -3.90 1.56
N ALA A 47 -13.64 -3.09 0.74
CA ALA A 47 -14.33 -1.89 1.19
C ALA A 47 -15.70 -2.21 1.81
N THR A 48 -16.08 -1.51 2.87
CA THR A 48 -17.39 -1.69 3.53
C THR A 48 -18.58 -1.50 2.59
N ALA A 49 -18.44 -0.59 1.61
CA ALA A 49 -19.45 -0.36 0.57
C ALA A 49 -19.74 -1.62 -0.26
N ASN A 50 -18.72 -2.46 -0.50
CA ASN A 50 -18.87 -3.69 -1.28
C ASN A 50 -19.60 -4.78 -0.52
N THR A 51 -19.38 -4.90 0.79
CA THR A 51 -20.21 -5.79 1.63
C THR A 51 -21.69 -5.43 1.50
N LYS A 52 -22.00 -4.13 1.55
CA LYS A 52 -23.38 -3.65 1.40
C LYS A 52 -23.92 -3.91 -0.01
N PHE A 53 -23.12 -3.64 -1.04
CA PHE A 53 -23.45 -3.96 -2.44
C PHE A 53 -23.87 -5.42 -2.60
N MET A 54 -23.11 -6.36 -2.04
CA MET A 54 -23.40 -7.80 -2.14
C MET A 54 -24.76 -8.15 -1.52
N HIS A 55 -25.06 -7.65 -0.32
CA HIS A 55 -26.35 -7.88 0.33
C HIS A 55 -27.53 -7.20 -0.38
N GLU A 56 -27.32 -6.06 -1.03
CA GLU A 56 -28.38 -5.40 -1.82
C GLU A 56 -28.61 -6.09 -3.16
N LEU A 57 -27.58 -6.70 -3.73
CA LEU A 57 -27.67 -7.47 -4.96
C LEU A 57 -28.37 -8.82 -4.74
N ASP A 58 -28.16 -9.47 -3.59
CA ASP A 58 -28.84 -10.70 -3.16
C ASP A 58 -30.36 -10.57 -3.21
N LYS A 59 -30.90 -9.41 -2.80
CA LYS A 59 -32.33 -9.12 -2.87
C LYS A 59 -32.88 -9.03 -4.30
N GLN A 60 -32.01 -8.86 -5.30
CA GLN A 60 -32.37 -8.61 -6.70
C GLN A 60 -32.07 -9.80 -7.61
N LEU A 61 -31.16 -10.70 -7.22
CA LEU A 61 -30.74 -11.83 -8.04
C LEU A 61 -31.44 -13.15 -7.64
N PRO A 62 -31.87 -13.95 -8.62
CA PRO A 62 -32.33 -15.31 -8.34
C PRO A 62 -31.14 -16.21 -7.98
N HIS A 63 -31.28 -16.99 -6.91
CA HIS A 63 -30.29 -18.02 -6.52
C HIS A 63 -28.88 -17.50 -6.22
N PHE A 64 -28.76 -16.22 -5.83
CA PHE A 64 -27.53 -15.66 -5.32
C PHE A 64 -27.51 -15.76 -3.78
N ASP A 65 -26.33 -15.94 -3.22
CA ASP A 65 -26.08 -15.97 -1.79
C ASP A 65 -24.91 -15.03 -1.48
N SER A 66 -25.22 -13.87 -0.92
CA SER A 66 -24.20 -12.86 -0.62
C SER A 66 -23.15 -13.30 0.39
N ASP A 67 -23.42 -14.30 1.23
CA ASP A 67 -22.47 -14.78 2.23
C ASP A 67 -21.53 -15.84 1.63
N ASN A 68 -22.03 -16.70 0.76
CA ASN A 68 -21.26 -17.82 0.18
C ASN A 68 -20.66 -17.53 -1.21
N GLN A 69 -21.12 -16.49 -1.92
CA GLN A 69 -20.65 -16.14 -3.26
C GLN A 69 -19.91 -14.79 -3.31
N HIS A 70 -19.57 -14.24 -2.13
CA HIS A 70 -18.74 -13.05 -1.99
C HIS A 70 -17.28 -13.41 -1.74
N PHE A 71 -16.43 -13.11 -2.72
CA PHE A 71 -14.99 -13.25 -2.60
C PHE A 71 -14.34 -11.88 -2.39
N ARG A 72 -13.54 -11.75 -1.34
CA ARG A 72 -12.72 -10.55 -1.13
C ARG A 72 -11.51 -10.60 -2.05
N CYS A 73 -11.10 -9.47 -2.58
CA CYS A 73 -9.90 -9.37 -3.42
C CYS A 73 -8.66 -9.82 -2.65
N PHE A 74 -8.09 -10.96 -3.04
CA PHE A 74 -6.94 -11.58 -2.37
C PHE A 74 -5.78 -10.62 -2.22
N ALA A 75 -5.45 -9.86 -3.26
CA ALA A 75 -4.32 -8.96 -3.19
C ALA A 75 -4.60 -7.68 -2.38
N HIS A 76 -5.88 -7.30 -2.16
CA HIS A 76 -6.20 -6.33 -1.11
C HIS A 76 -5.93 -6.91 0.29
N ILE A 77 -6.27 -8.18 0.54
CA ILE A 77 -5.97 -8.88 1.81
C ILE A 77 -4.47 -8.96 2.05
N LEU A 78 -3.67 -9.31 1.04
CA LEU A 78 -2.20 -9.29 1.14
C LEU A 78 -1.68 -7.90 1.50
N ASN A 79 -2.17 -6.85 0.83
CA ASN A 79 -1.79 -5.48 1.17
C ASN A 79 -2.14 -5.12 2.61
N LEU A 80 -3.32 -5.49 3.11
CA LEU A 80 -3.66 -5.29 4.53
C LEU A 80 -2.70 -6.04 5.46
N GLY A 81 -2.32 -7.26 5.11
CA GLY A 81 -1.32 -8.05 5.85
C GLY A 81 0.04 -7.34 5.92
N VAL A 82 0.57 -6.91 4.76
CA VAL A 82 1.83 -6.15 4.68
C VAL A 82 1.74 -4.85 5.48
N GLN A 83 0.66 -4.08 5.32
CA GLN A 83 0.48 -2.81 6.03
C GLN A 83 0.38 -3.02 7.55
N ASN A 84 -0.28 -4.09 8.01
CA ASN A 84 -0.34 -4.44 9.42
C ASN A 84 1.02 -4.89 9.95
N LEU A 85 1.75 -5.74 9.20
CA LEU A 85 3.12 -6.13 9.55
C LEU A 85 4.01 -4.89 9.72
N LEU A 86 4.00 -3.97 8.75
CA LEU A 86 4.75 -2.72 8.82
C LEU A 86 4.36 -1.86 10.03
N LYS A 87 3.09 -1.85 10.46
CA LYS A 87 2.62 -1.15 11.66
C LYS A 87 3.01 -1.84 12.96
N THR A 88 2.93 -3.17 13.04
CA THR A 88 3.31 -3.94 14.22
C THR A 88 4.80 -3.81 14.48
N LEU A 89 5.61 -3.93 13.44
CA LEU A 89 7.04 -3.60 13.47
C LEU A 89 7.28 -2.15 13.91
N ALA A 90 6.29 -1.26 13.74
CA ALA A 90 6.35 0.12 14.18
C ALA A 90 5.88 0.42 15.61
N LEU A 91 5.23 -0.50 16.33
CA LEU A 91 4.79 -0.28 17.72
C LEU A 91 5.76 -0.87 18.77
N HIS A 92 6.46 -1.95 18.41
CA HIS A 92 7.35 -2.65 19.34
C HIS A 92 8.60 -1.86 19.77
N SER A 93 8.90 -0.71 19.16
CA SER A 93 10.04 0.12 19.59
C SER A 93 9.70 1.15 20.68
N GLU A 94 8.42 1.34 21.05
CA GLU A 94 8.05 2.29 22.11
C GLU A 94 7.95 1.61 23.49
N THR A 95 7.83 0.28 23.52
CA THR A 95 7.73 -0.50 24.76
C THR A 95 9.05 -0.99 25.35
N ASP A 96 10.18 -0.85 24.64
CA ASP A 96 11.51 -1.21 25.18
C ASP A 96 12.02 -0.28 26.30
N ASN A 97 11.21 0.67 26.76
CA ASN A 97 11.50 1.44 27.98
C ASN A 97 10.52 1.24 29.14
N LYS A 98 9.51 0.35 29.02
CA LYS A 98 8.75 -0.12 30.18
C LYS A 98 8.37 -1.57 29.96
N GLY A 99 9.18 -2.46 30.54
CA GLY A 99 8.88 -3.87 30.59
C GLY A 99 7.48 -4.11 31.15
N GLN A 100 6.75 -5.00 30.47
CA GLN A 100 5.88 -5.96 31.12
C GLN A 100 5.68 -7.12 30.16
N GLU A 101 6.09 -8.28 30.65
CA GLU A 101 5.93 -9.61 30.08
C GLU A 101 4.47 -9.87 29.71
N GLN A 102 4.23 -10.38 28.51
CA GLN A 102 3.07 -11.24 28.27
C GLN A 102 3.57 -12.56 27.68
N GLN A 103 3.52 -13.57 28.55
CA GLN A 103 3.75 -14.97 28.27
C GLN A 103 2.76 -15.47 27.21
N TYR A 104 3.27 -16.12 26.17
CA TYR A 104 2.55 -17.14 25.43
C TYR A 104 3.39 -18.41 25.53
N GLU A 105 2.89 -19.37 26.30
CA GLU A 105 3.38 -20.75 26.29
C GLU A 105 2.92 -21.41 24.98
N ASP A 106 3.88 -21.85 24.17
CA ASP A 106 3.82 -23.20 23.61
C ASP A 106 5.24 -23.66 23.24
N ASN A 107 5.56 -24.88 23.67
CA ASN A 107 6.89 -25.48 23.66
C ASN A 107 7.24 -26.10 22.29
N GLU A 108 8.55 -26.05 22.01
CA GLU A 108 9.39 -27.00 21.25
C GLU A 108 9.15 -27.16 19.74
N ASP A 109 10.07 -26.60 18.94
CA ASP A 109 11.18 -27.43 18.40
C ASP A 109 12.38 -26.53 18.05
N GLU A 110 13.56 -26.90 18.54
CA GLU A 110 14.82 -26.20 18.31
C GLU A 110 15.36 -26.56 16.93
N THR A 111 15.42 -25.58 16.02
CA THR A 111 16.37 -25.61 14.91
C THR A 111 17.16 -24.30 14.91
N GLU A 112 18.42 -24.40 15.33
CA GLU A 112 19.45 -23.38 15.13
C GLU A 112 19.59 -23.11 13.62
N GLU A 113 18.99 -22.03 13.13
CA GLU A 113 19.25 -21.51 11.79
C GLU A 113 19.87 -20.10 11.91
N ASP A 114 21.15 -20.05 11.55
CA ASP A 114 22.03 -18.91 11.26
C ASP A 114 21.46 -17.50 11.51
N GLU A 115 22.06 -16.77 12.47
CA GLU A 115 21.86 -15.33 12.68
C GLU A 115 22.28 -14.53 11.44
N GLU A 116 21.41 -14.49 10.43
CA GLU A 116 21.47 -13.48 9.38
C GLU A 116 21.20 -12.13 10.05
N TYR A 117 22.18 -11.21 9.99
CA TYR A 117 22.12 -9.86 10.56
C TYR A 117 20.87 -9.11 10.05
N ALA A 118 19.76 -9.32 10.75
CA ALA A 118 18.48 -8.72 10.45
C ALA A 118 18.62 -7.22 10.70
N PRO A 119 18.34 -6.36 9.70
CA PRO A 119 18.41 -4.93 9.89
C PRO A 119 17.50 -4.51 11.05
N ASN A 120 18.00 -3.64 11.94
CA ASN A 120 17.24 -3.15 13.08
C ASN A 120 15.89 -2.58 12.61
N ILE A 121 14.80 -3.19 13.10
CA ILE A 121 13.43 -2.90 12.70
C ILE A 121 13.06 -1.43 12.96
N ALA A 122 13.64 -0.80 13.99
CA ALA A 122 13.43 0.61 14.30
C ALA A 122 14.05 1.56 13.24
N ASP A 123 15.22 1.20 12.70
CA ASP A 123 15.90 1.96 11.65
C ASP A 123 15.14 1.86 10.32
N SER A 124 14.57 0.68 10.05
CA SER A 124 13.72 0.42 8.88
C SER A 124 12.49 1.32 8.82
N ARG A 125 11.78 1.46 9.94
CA ARG A 125 10.62 2.34 10.07
C ARG A 125 10.98 3.81 9.92
N THR A 126 12.09 4.22 10.52
CA THR A 126 12.56 5.60 10.48
C THR A 126 12.88 5.99 9.04
N ALA A 127 13.54 5.10 8.28
CA ALA A 127 13.85 5.30 6.87
C ALA A 127 12.60 5.54 6.00
N ILE A 128 11.57 4.67 6.09
CA ILE A 128 10.35 4.78 5.28
C ILE A 128 9.58 6.06 5.63
N THR A 129 9.46 6.38 6.93
CA THR A 129 8.74 7.57 7.40
C THR A 129 9.43 8.86 6.94
N LYS A 130 10.77 8.90 7.02
CA LYS A 130 11.58 10.01 6.53
C LYS A 130 11.40 10.22 5.03
N LEU A 131 11.50 9.15 4.24
CA LEU A 131 11.33 9.20 2.79
C LEU A 131 9.93 9.65 2.37
N ARG A 132 8.89 9.16 3.05
CA ARG A 132 7.50 9.60 2.87
C ARG A 132 7.33 11.08 3.22
N GLY A 133 7.93 11.53 4.32
CA GLY A 133 7.92 12.92 4.77
C GLY A 133 8.54 13.88 3.75
N ILE A 134 9.72 13.53 3.23
CA ILE A 134 10.40 14.27 2.16
C ILE A 134 9.51 14.34 0.92
N SER A 135 9.03 13.19 0.43
CA SER A 135 8.20 13.12 -0.78
C SER A 135 6.92 13.95 -0.64
N SER A 136 6.26 13.90 0.52
CA SER A 136 5.08 14.69 0.84
C SER A 136 5.37 16.21 0.82
N LYS A 137 6.46 16.64 1.47
CA LYS A 137 6.86 18.05 1.50
C LYS A 137 7.22 18.58 0.12
N ILE A 138 8.00 17.83 -0.68
CA ILE A 138 8.33 18.23 -2.04
C ILE A 138 7.07 18.34 -2.90
N LYS A 139 6.14 17.38 -2.85
CA LYS A 139 4.91 17.45 -3.65
C LYS A 139 4.05 18.68 -3.33
N LYS A 140 4.01 19.09 -2.06
CA LYS A 140 3.19 20.22 -1.58
C LYS A 140 3.83 21.59 -1.82
N SER A 141 5.15 21.69 -1.96
CA SER A 141 5.86 22.97 -2.05
C SER A 141 6.58 23.15 -3.39
N GLU A 142 6.14 24.15 -4.16
CA GLU A 142 6.77 24.48 -5.45
C GLU A 142 8.23 24.93 -5.29
N ILE A 143 8.56 25.59 -4.18
CA ILE A 143 9.92 25.98 -3.84
C ILE A 143 10.79 24.74 -3.59
N LEU A 144 10.28 23.76 -2.84
CA LEU A 144 11.01 22.51 -2.59
C LEU A 144 11.17 21.67 -3.85
N LYS A 145 10.19 21.67 -4.77
CA LYS A 145 10.35 21.01 -6.08
C LYS A 145 11.51 21.59 -6.87
N ARG A 146 11.60 22.92 -6.98
CA ARG A 146 12.70 23.58 -7.71
C ARG A 146 14.05 23.25 -7.08
N LYS A 147 14.15 23.34 -5.74
CA LYS A 147 15.37 22.98 -5.02
C LYS A 147 15.75 21.51 -5.21
N PHE A 148 14.76 20.61 -5.18
CA PHE A 148 14.97 19.19 -5.44
C PHE A 148 15.48 18.93 -6.86
N GLN A 149 14.93 19.60 -7.86
CA GLN A 149 15.39 19.52 -9.25
C GLN A 149 16.85 19.97 -9.37
N SER A 150 17.20 21.13 -8.82
CA SER A 150 18.58 21.62 -8.82
C SER A 150 19.54 20.70 -8.06
N ALA A 151 19.10 20.11 -6.93
CA ALA A 151 19.89 19.13 -6.19
C ALA A 151 20.12 17.84 -6.99
N CYS A 152 19.11 17.37 -7.74
CA CYS A 152 19.23 16.22 -8.62
C CYS A 152 20.20 16.48 -9.79
N GLU A 153 20.13 17.67 -10.41
CA GLU A 153 21.04 18.08 -11.48
C GLU A 153 22.49 18.12 -10.98
N ALA A 154 22.73 18.72 -9.81
CA ALA A 154 24.05 18.77 -9.19
C ALA A 154 24.60 17.37 -8.85
N ALA A 155 23.73 16.43 -8.50
CA ALA A 155 24.07 15.03 -8.23
C ALA A 155 24.23 14.17 -9.50
N GLY A 156 23.89 14.67 -10.68
CA GLY A 156 23.88 13.89 -11.92
C GLY A 156 22.79 12.81 -11.96
N VAL A 157 21.74 12.91 -11.15
CA VAL A 157 20.59 12.00 -11.15
C VAL A 157 19.41 12.63 -11.91
N PRO A 158 18.43 11.83 -12.41
CA PRO A 158 17.32 12.37 -13.18
C PRO A 158 16.52 13.44 -12.41
N SER A 159 16.54 14.68 -12.91
CA SER A 159 15.91 15.84 -12.25
C SER A 159 14.47 16.11 -12.71
N ASN A 160 14.06 15.58 -13.84
CA ASN A 160 12.71 15.75 -14.40
C ASN A 160 11.65 14.84 -13.77
N LEU A 161 11.98 14.12 -12.71
CA LEU A 161 11.06 13.18 -12.06
C LEU A 161 10.32 13.83 -10.89
N ASN A 162 9.04 13.50 -10.76
CA ASN A 162 8.21 13.90 -9.63
C ASN A 162 8.29 12.85 -8.51
N PRO A 163 8.38 13.26 -7.23
CA PRO A 163 8.34 12.31 -6.13
C PRO A 163 7.08 11.46 -6.11
N ILE A 164 7.28 10.15 -5.93
CA ILE A 164 6.21 9.18 -5.70
C ILE A 164 5.87 9.23 -4.21
N LEU A 165 4.58 9.29 -3.90
CA LEU A 165 4.09 9.18 -2.53
C LEU A 165 3.31 7.89 -2.45
N ASP A 166 3.60 7.09 -1.42
CA ASP A 166 2.90 5.84 -1.18
C ASP A 166 1.41 6.10 -0.84
N CYS A 167 0.57 5.24 -1.39
CA CYS A 167 -0.87 5.29 -1.32
C CYS A 167 -1.38 3.95 -0.75
N PRO A 168 -2.00 3.94 0.43
CA PRO A 168 -2.41 2.70 1.10
C PRO A 168 -3.30 1.79 0.25
N THR A 169 -4.04 2.36 -0.71
CA THR A 169 -4.95 1.64 -1.60
C THR A 169 -4.31 1.18 -2.91
N ARG A 170 -3.05 1.55 -3.19
CA ARG A 170 -2.29 1.12 -4.38
C ARG A 170 -1.10 0.25 -3.94
N TRP A 171 -1.19 -1.05 -4.21
CA TRP A 171 -0.34 -2.09 -3.59
C TRP A 171 1.16 -1.82 -3.69
N ASN A 172 1.66 -1.47 -4.87
CA ASN A 172 3.10 -1.29 -5.07
C ASN A 172 3.59 0.12 -4.71
N SER A 173 2.73 0.99 -4.18
CA SER A 173 3.08 2.40 -4.03
C SER A 173 4.19 2.66 -3.02
N THR A 174 4.33 1.85 -1.97
CA THR A 174 5.46 1.92 -1.02
C THR A 174 6.74 1.47 -1.70
N HIS A 175 6.70 0.33 -2.39
CA HIS A 175 7.81 -0.18 -3.19
C HIS A 175 8.26 0.84 -4.25
N ASP A 176 7.31 1.42 -4.99
CA ASP A 176 7.55 2.44 -6.01
C ASP A 176 8.17 3.71 -5.41
N MET A 177 7.72 4.13 -4.23
CA MET A 177 8.31 5.26 -3.49
C MET A 177 9.75 4.97 -3.08
N ILE A 178 10.04 3.77 -2.58
CA ILE A 178 11.39 3.35 -2.19
C ILE A 178 12.29 3.28 -3.42
N GLY A 179 11.85 2.62 -4.50
CA GLY A 179 12.60 2.54 -5.75
C GLY A 179 12.89 3.91 -6.37
N PHE A 180 11.93 4.83 -6.31
CA PHE A 180 12.15 6.23 -6.68
C PHE A 180 13.22 6.89 -5.78
N GLY A 181 13.06 6.77 -4.46
CA GLY A 181 13.98 7.36 -3.48
C GLY A 181 15.42 6.91 -3.69
N LEU A 182 15.64 5.62 -3.93
CA LEU A 182 16.96 5.05 -4.20
C LEU A 182 17.56 5.56 -5.52
N LYS A 183 16.74 5.69 -6.57
CA LYS A 183 17.17 6.25 -7.85
C LYS A 183 17.66 7.69 -7.76
N VAL A 184 17.11 8.48 -6.81
CA VAL A 184 17.49 9.89 -6.59
C VAL A 184 18.18 10.13 -5.25
N ARG A 185 18.73 9.08 -4.62
CA ARG A 185 19.33 9.10 -3.27
C ARG A 185 20.27 10.28 -3.06
N THR A 186 21.22 10.47 -3.96
CA THR A 186 22.20 11.56 -3.88
C THR A 186 21.55 12.94 -3.94
N GLY A 187 20.52 13.12 -4.78
CA GLY A 187 19.77 14.37 -4.87
C GLY A 187 18.95 14.65 -3.60
N ILE A 188 18.35 13.62 -3.00
CA ILE A 188 17.64 13.73 -1.72
C ILE A 188 18.61 14.16 -0.61
N ASN A 189 19.79 13.55 -0.53
CA ASN A 189 20.79 13.90 0.49
C ASN A 189 21.25 15.36 0.37
N ILE A 190 21.56 15.83 -0.84
CA ILE A 190 21.91 17.25 -1.09
C ILE A 190 20.76 18.18 -0.70
N LEU A 191 19.51 17.82 -1.04
CA LEU A 191 18.35 18.62 -0.66
C LEU A 191 18.20 18.72 0.85
N CYS A 192 18.28 17.61 1.57
CA CYS A 192 18.17 17.58 3.03
C CYS A 192 19.26 18.42 3.72
N THR A 193 20.50 18.40 3.21
CA THR A 193 21.58 19.23 3.75
C THR A 193 21.39 20.73 3.46
N SER A 194 20.73 21.08 2.35
CA SER A 194 20.54 22.48 1.94
C SER A 194 19.25 23.14 2.44
N VAL A 195 18.34 22.37 3.04
CA VAL A 195 17.02 22.85 3.49
C VAL A 195 16.79 22.47 4.95
N THR A 196 16.86 23.47 5.83
CA THR A 196 16.70 23.30 7.29
C THR A 196 15.36 22.66 7.69
N GLU A 197 14.28 22.92 6.95
CA GLU A 197 12.95 22.32 7.18
C GLU A 197 12.88 20.80 6.94
N LEU A 198 13.96 20.21 6.39
CA LEU A 198 14.10 18.78 6.11
C LEU A 198 15.13 18.09 7.00
N ASN A 199 15.75 18.80 7.96
CA ASN A 199 16.77 18.23 8.85
C ASN A 199 16.26 17.00 9.61
N ASP A 200 15.02 17.06 10.13
CA ASP A 200 14.39 15.95 10.86
C ASP A 200 14.14 14.71 9.97
N PHE A 201 14.21 14.88 8.65
CA PHE A 201 13.95 13.83 7.67
C PHE A 201 15.22 13.26 7.04
N GLN A 202 16.41 13.65 7.51
CA GLN A 202 17.66 13.19 6.90
C GLN A 202 17.82 11.66 7.04
N ILE A 203 18.01 10.99 5.90
CA ILE A 203 18.15 9.54 5.82
C ILE A 203 19.65 9.18 5.90
N THR A 204 20.01 8.34 6.86
CA THR A 204 21.40 7.88 7.07
C THR A 204 21.78 6.78 6.08
N ASP A 205 23.08 6.49 5.94
CA ASP A 205 23.53 5.40 5.06
C ASP A 205 23.03 4.01 5.51
N SER A 206 22.91 3.78 6.83
CA SER A 206 22.30 2.55 7.36
C SER A 206 20.83 2.46 6.98
N GLU A 207 20.07 3.56 7.09
CA GLU A 207 18.66 3.62 6.68
C GLU A 207 18.51 3.39 5.17
N TRP A 208 19.42 3.91 4.34
CA TRP A 208 19.42 3.65 2.90
C TRP A 208 19.69 2.17 2.56
N GLN A 209 20.63 1.52 3.24
CA GLN A 209 20.90 0.08 3.05
C GLN A 209 19.68 -0.78 3.39
N ILE A 210 18.92 -0.39 4.41
CA ILE A 210 17.67 -1.06 4.76
C ILE A 210 16.64 -0.91 3.65
N LEU A 211 16.48 0.30 3.10
CA LEU A 211 15.57 0.55 1.99
C LEU A 211 15.96 -0.26 0.73
N GLU A 212 17.26 -0.45 0.48
CA GLU A 212 17.75 -1.31 -0.61
C GLU A 212 17.35 -2.77 -0.41
N LYS A 213 17.45 -3.31 0.81
CA LYS A 213 17.02 -4.68 1.13
C LYS A 213 15.52 -4.91 0.89
N TYR A 214 14.66 -3.90 1.07
CA TYR A 214 13.22 -4.05 0.86
C TYR A 214 12.80 -4.21 -0.61
N ILE A 215 13.65 -3.81 -1.55
CA ILE A 215 13.34 -3.87 -2.98
C ILE A 215 14.19 -4.91 -3.73
N SER A 216 15.02 -5.69 -3.03
CA SER A 216 15.96 -6.66 -3.62
C SER A 216 15.39 -8.07 -3.79
N PHE A 217 14.08 -8.26 -3.64
CA PHE A 217 13.39 -9.54 -3.79
C PHE A 217 12.80 -9.74 -5.19
#